data_AF-A0A8T5Q2N1-F1
#
_entry.id   AF-A0A8T5Q2N1-F1
#
_cell.length_a   1.000
_cell.length_b   1.000
_cell.length_c   1.000
_cell.angle_alpha   90.00
_cell.angle_beta   90.00
_cell.angle_gamma   90.00
#
_symmetry.space_group_name_H-M   'P 1'
#
loop_
_entity.id
_entity.type
_entity.pdbx_description
1 polymer ?
#
loop_
_entity_poly.entity_id
_entity_poly.type
_entity_poly.pdbx_seq_one_letter_code
_entity_poly.pdbx_strand_id
1 'polypeptide(L)'
;MEDKILKLIYEVVDEINEGRPEESKLKKSPDTGLFGGSGGLNSLTFIRFITATEEKIEEEMGKTLTLAHEDAFSQKNNPFSTIKTLADYIASLLAKE
;
A
#
# COMPACT_ATOMS: atom_id res chain seq x y z
N MET A 1 -3.20 10.90 11.59
CA MET A 1 -2.05 10.31 10.87
C MET A 1 -2.52 9.34 9.80
N GLU A 2 -3.49 8.47 10.08
CA GLU A 2 -4.09 7.56 9.09
C GLU A 2 -4.64 8.24 7.84
N ASP A 3 -5.30 9.40 7.96
CA ASP A 3 -5.85 10.12 6.80
C ASP A 3 -4.76 10.55 5.79
N LYS A 4 -3.59 10.97 6.28
CA LYS A 4 -2.43 11.28 5.42
C LYS A 4 -1.92 10.02 4.72
N ILE A 5 -1.78 8.91 5.44
CA ILE A 5 -1.29 7.65 4.89
C ILE A 5 -2.24 7.14 3.81
N LEU A 6 -3.56 7.16 4.07
CA LEU A 6 -4.58 6.81 3.09
C LEU A 6 -4.47 7.68 1.82
N LYS A 7 -4.25 8.98 2.00
CA LYS A 7 -4.07 9.90 0.88
C LYS A 7 -2.84 9.54 0.04
N LEU A 8 -1.69 9.27 0.68
CA LEU A 8 -0.47 8.85 -0.02
C LEU A 8 -0.70 7.54 -0.78
N ILE A 9 -1.32 6.55 -0.14
CA ILE A 9 -1.68 5.28 -0.79
C ILE A 9 -2.57 5.55 -2.01
N TYR A 10 -3.57 6.42 -1.91
CA TYR A 10 -4.43 6.75 -3.05
C TYR A 10 -3.70 7.44 -4.19
N GLU A 11 -2.70 8.25 -3.92
CA GLU A 11 -1.84 8.81 -4.96
C GLU A 11 -1.05 7.71 -5.66
N VAL A 12 -0.41 6.80 -4.91
CA VAL A 12 0.31 5.66 -5.51
C VAL A 12 -0.65 4.78 -6.31
N VAL A 13 -1.88 4.55 -5.82
CA VAL A 13 -2.91 3.83 -6.58
C VAL A 13 -3.20 4.53 -7.90
N ASP A 14 -3.27 5.86 -7.93
CA ASP A 14 -3.49 6.64 -9.15
C ASP A 14 -2.33 6.46 -10.13
N GLU A 15 -1.08 6.55 -9.65
CA GLU A 15 0.13 6.34 -10.45
C GLU A 15 0.22 4.92 -11.03
N ILE A 16 -0.18 3.90 -10.25
CA ILE A 16 -0.24 2.52 -10.73
C ILE A 16 -1.39 2.32 -11.72
N ASN A 17 -2.48 3.05 -11.55
CA ASN A 17 -3.60 3.05 -12.49
C ASN A 17 -3.30 3.83 -13.77
N GLU A 18 -2.31 4.72 -13.77
CA GLU A 18 -1.86 5.47 -14.93
C GLU A 18 -1.26 4.49 -15.96
N GLY A 19 -1.99 4.26 -17.06
CA GLY A 19 -1.63 3.28 -18.08
C GLY A 19 -2.33 1.91 -17.95
N ARG A 20 -3.21 1.72 -16.95
CA ARG A 20 -4.09 0.54 -16.87
C ARG A 20 -5.46 0.80 -17.49
N PRO A 21 -6.07 -0.19 -18.17
CA PRO A 21 -7.44 -0.10 -18.63
C PRO A 21 -8.41 -0.05 -17.43
N GLU A 22 -9.55 0.63 -17.56
CA GLU A 22 -10.51 0.85 -16.46
C GLU A 22 -10.93 -0.42 -15.73
N GLU A 23 -11.08 -1.52 -16.45
CA GLU A 23 -11.40 -2.86 -15.92
C GLU A 23 -10.32 -3.44 -14.98
N SER A 24 -9.06 -3.00 -15.14
CA SER A 24 -7.92 -3.42 -14.32
C SER A 24 -7.45 -2.34 -13.34
N LYS A 25 -8.17 -1.20 -13.27
CA LYS A 25 -7.84 -0.14 -12.31
C LYS A 25 -8.26 -0.53 -10.91
N LEU A 26 -7.38 -0.24 -9.95
CA LEU A 26 -7.66 -0.36 -8.54
C LEU A 26 -8.61 0.75 -8.10
N LYS A 27 -9.64 0.39 -7.33
CA LYS A 27 -10.53 1.38 -6.72
C LYS A 27 -9.82 2.06 -5.56
N LYS A 28 -9.97 3.38 -5.42
CA LYS A 28 -9.51 4.16 -4.26
C LYS A 28 -10.49 3.99 -3.10
N SER A 29 -10.54 2.78 -2.53
CA SER A 29 -11.44 2.43 -1.43
C SER A 29 -10.68 1.67 -0.35
N PRO A 30 -10.93 1.91 0.95
CA PRO A 30 -10.28 1.17 2.04
C PRO A 30 -10.44 -0.35 1.91
N ASP A 31 -11.57 -0.83 1.39
CA ASP A 31 -11.87 -2.24 1.16
C ASP A 31 -11.28 -2.81 -0.14
N THR A 32 -10.57 -2.01 -0.93
CA THR A 32 -9.94 -2.49 -2.17
C THR A 32 -8.84 -3.49 -1.84
N GLY A 33 -8.96 -4.68 -2.42
CA GLY A 33 -7.94 -5.73 -2.34
C GLY A 33 -6.67 -5.32 -3.07
N LEU A 34 -5.53 -5.36 -2.36
CA LEU A 34 -4.22 -5.09 -2.95
C LEU A 34 -3.52 -6.39 -3.35
N PHE A 35 -3.55 -7.41 -2.48
CA PHE A 35 -2.82 -8.67 -2.67
C PHE A 35 -3.74 -9.90 -2.77
N GLY A 36 -3.37 -10.88 -3.61
CA GLY A 36 -4.06 -12.17 -3.73
C GLY A 36 -5.15 -12.25 -4.82
N GLY A 37 -5.95 -13.32 -4.81
CA GLY A 37 -6.92 -13.64 -5.88
C GLY A 37 -8.09 -12.68 -6.07
N SER A 38 -8.26 -11.71 -5.16
CA SER A 38 -9.20 -10.58 -5.30
C SER A 38 -8.48 -9.23 -5.43
N GLY A 39 -7.13 -9.24 -5.40
CA GLY A 39 -6.28 -8.06 -5.43
C GLY A 39 -5.89 -7.69 -6.86
N GLY A 40 -6.06 -6.40 -7.20
CA GLY A 40 -5.74 -5.90 -8.55
C GLY A 40 -4.24 -5.78 -8.84
N LEU A 41 -3.35 -6.15 -7.90
CA LEU A 41 -1.91 -6.12 -8.08
C LEU A 41 -1.34 -7.52 -8.28
N ASN A 42 -0.56 -7.67 -9.34
CA ASN A 42 0.29 -8.85 -9.56
C ASN A 42 1.63 -8.64 -8.82
N SER A 43 2.44 -9.68 -8.60
CA SER A 43 3.67 -9.59 -7.79
C SER A 43 4.60 -8.44 -8.19
N LEU A 44 4.76 -8.16 -9.49
CA LEU A 44 5.56 -7.02 -9.98
C LEU A 44 4.92 -5.66 -9.67
N THR A 45 3.62 -5.53 -9.93
CA THR A 45 2.89 -4.28 -9.66
C THR A 45 2.80 -4.03 -8.15
N PHE A 46 2.73 -5.10 -7.36
CA PHE A 46 2.75 -5.06 -5.91
C PHE A 46 4.09 -4.53 -5.38
N ILE A 47 5.22 -5.05 -5.86
CA ILE A 47 6.55 -4.53 -5.50
C ILE A 47 6.64 -3.04 -5.85
N ARG A 48 6.25 -2.64 -7.07
CA ARG A 48 6.27 -1.23 -7.47
C ARG A 48 5.39 -0.35 -6.57
N PHE A 49 4.21 -0.84 -6.22
CA PHE A 49 3.28 -0.15 -5.34
C PHE A 49 3.86 0.04 -3.94
N ILE A 50 4.50 -1.00 -3.39
CA ILE A 50 5.16 -0.93 -2.10
C ILE A 50 6.29 0.10 -2.12
N THR A 51 7.21 0.00 -3.07
CA THR A 51 8.35 0.95 -3.18
C THR A 51 7.87 2.39 -3.33
N ALA A 52 6.90 2.65 -4.22
CA ALA A 52 6.34 3.99 -4.38
C ALA A 52 5.63 4.51 -3.11
N THR A 53 5.02 3.62 -2.33
CA THR A 53 4.41 3.98 -1.03
C THR A 53 5.48 4.34 -0.01
N GLU A 54 6.57 3.57 0.06
CA GLU A 54 7.72 3.85 0.93
C GLU A 54 8.37 5.19 0.58
N GLU A 55 8.64 5.43 -0.71
CA GLU A 55 9.18 6.70 -1.22
C GLU A 55 8.28 7.88 -0.86
N LYS A 56 6.97 7.80 -1.14
CA LYS A 56 6.03 8.87 -0.79
C LYS A 56 5.98 9.16 0.71
N ILE A 57 6.05 8.14 1.55
CA ILE A 57 6.03 8.33 3.02
C ILE A 57 7.34 8.98 3.47
N GLU A 58 8.48 8.57 2.90
CA GLU A 58 9.76 9.21 3.18
C GLU A 58 9.75 10.68 2.75
N GLU A 59 9.24 11.01 1.56
CA GLU A 59 9.17 12.38 1.06
C GLU A 59 8.21 13.26 1.89
N GLU A 60 7.01 12.76 2.23
CA GLU A 60 5.98 13.55 2.89
C GLU A 60 6.06 13.54 4.42
N MET A 61 6.62 12.48 5.02
CA MET A 61 6.76 12.33 6.48
C MET A 61 8.21 12.38 6.97
N GLY A 62 9.20 12.29 6.08
CA GLY A 62 10.61 12.24 6.46
C GLY A 62 10.99 10.95 7.20
N LYS A 63 10.18 9.89 7.09
CA LYS A 63 10.43 8.59 7.74
C LYS A 63 10.65 7.50 6.70
N THR A 64 11.82 6.88 6.76
CA THR A 64 12.17 5.70 5.94
C THR A 64 11.62 4.45 6.64
N LEU A 65 10.73 3.71 5.97
CA LEU A 65 10.19 2.46 6.50
C LEU A 65 10.20 1.38 5.43
N THR A 66 10.34 0.13 5.87
CA THR A 66 10.33 -1.04 4.98
C THR A 66 9.04 -1.83 5.18
N LEU A 67 8.13 -1.77 4.21
CA LEU A 67 6.88 -2.52 4.20
C LEU A 67 7.13 -4.00 3.87
N ALA A 68 7.98 -4.29 2.89
CA ALA A 68 8.25 -5.64 2.38
C ALA A 68 9.20 -6.46 3.29
N HIS A 69 8.97 -6.46 4.60
CA HIS A 69 9.70 -7.34 5.52
C HIS A 69 9.23 -8.80 5.40
N GLU A 70 10.13 -9.77 5.61
CA GLU A 70 9.80 -11.20 5.62
C GLU A 70 8.65 -11.53 6.61
N ASP A 71 8.59 -10.81 7.74
CA ASP A 71 7.52 -10.91 8.72
C ASP A 71 6.15 -10.47 8.21
N ALA A 72 6.09 -9.49 7.29
CA ALA A 72 4.82 -8.96 6.77
C ALA A 72 4.06 -10.02 5.94
N PHE A 73 4.77 -10.96 5.30
CA PHE A 73 4.17 -12.08 4.58
C PHE A 73 3.79 -13.27 5.48
N SER A 74 4.49 -13.44 6.60
CA SER A 74 4.21 -14.51 7.59
C SER A 74 3.20 -14.10 8.66
N GLN A 75 2.82 -12.82 8.72
CA GLN A 75 1.79 -12.37 9.65
C GLN A 75 0.45 -13.05 9.36
N LYS A 76 -0.14 -13.61 10.41
CA LYS A 76 -1.48 -14.22 10.41
C LYS A 76 -2.57 -13.31 9.83
N ASN A 77 -2.34 -12.00 9.88
CA ASN A 77 -3.18 -10.96 9.32
C ASN A 77 -2.36 -10.23 8.25
N ASN A 78 -2.48 -10.63 6.99
CA ASN A 78 -1.67 -10.09 5.90
C ASN A 78 -1.96 -8.58 5.73
N PRO A 79 -1.03 -7.66 6.05
CA PRO A 79 -1.25 -6.22 6.01
C PRO A 79 -1.55 -5.72 4.59
N PHE A 80 -1.13 -6.50 3.58
CA PHE A 80 -1.35 -6.21 2.16
C PHE A 80 -2.69 -6.70 1.62
N SER A 81 -3.59 -7.17 2.48
CA SER A 81 -4.91 -7.65 2.04
C SER A 81 -5.73 -6.52 1.41
N THR A 82 -5.80 -5.36 2.06
CA THR A 82 -6.61 -4.21 1.63
C THR A 82 -5.88 -2.88 1.86
N ILE A 83 -6.35 -1.81 1.22
CA ILE A 83 -5.82 -0.45 1.47
C ILE A 83 -5.94 -0.07 2.95
N LYS A 84 -7.05 -0.42 3.61
CA LYS A 84 -7.26 -0.14 5.03
C LYS A 84 -6.23 -0.82 5.91
N THR A 85 -6.02 -2.13 5.71
CA THR A 85 -5.05 -2.89 6.51
C THR A 85 -3.62 -2.40 6.29
N LEU A 86 -3.31 -1.96 5.07
CA LEU A 86 -2.00 -1.39 4.77
C LEU A 86 -1.80 -0.04 5.46
N ALA A 87 -2.82 0.84 5.42
CA ALA A 87 -2.75 2.13 6.09
C ALA A 87 -2.58 1.99 7.60
N ASP A 88 -3.31 1.06 8.22
CA ASP A 88 -3.22 0.72 9.64
C ASP A 88 -1.83 0.16 9.99
N TYR A 89 -1.29 -0.72 9.13
CA TYR A 89 0.05 -1.27 9.29
C TYR A 89 1.14 -0.20 9.22
N ILE A 90 1.10 0.67 8.20
CA ILE A 90 2.01 1.82 8.08
C ILE A 90 1.90 2.72 9.32
N ALA A 91 0.68 3.04 9.75
CA ALA A 91 0.46 3.87 10.94
C ALA A 91 1.09 3.24 12.18
N SER A 92 0.94 1.93 12.36
CA SER A 92 1.55 1.19 13.46
C SER A 92 3.08 1.17 13.36
N LEU A 93 3.67 1.07 12.16
CA LEU A 93 5.13 1.15 11.97
C LEU A 93 5.64 2.54 12.35
N LEU A 94 5.02 3.59 11.80
CA LEU A 94 5.38 4.98 12.07
C LEU A 94 5.22 5.38 13.53
N ALA A 95 4.31 4.75 14.27
CA ALA A 95 4.10 4.98 15.70
C ALA A 95 5.12 4.23 16.58
N LYS A 96 5.78 3.20 16.04
CA LYS A 96 6.75 2.37 16.77
C LYS A 96 8.19 2.90 16.66
N GLU A 97 8.44 3.81 15.72
CA GLU A 97 9.69 4.57 15.53
C GLU A 97 9.67 5.97 16.13
#